data_AF-A0A2U1AYD6-F1
#
_entry.id   AF-A0A2U1AYD6-F1
#
_cell.length_a   1.000
_cell.length_b   1.000
_cell.length_c   1.000
_cell.angle_alpha   90.00
_cell.angle_beta   90.00
_cell.angle_gamma   90.00
#
_symmetry.space_group_name_H-M   'P 1'
#
loop_
_entity.id
_entity.type
_entity.pdbx_description
1 polymer ?
#
loop_
_entity_poly.entity_id
_entity_poly.type
_entity_poly.pdbx_seq_one_letter_code
_entity_poly.pdbx_strand_id
1 'polypeptide(L)' 'MTAEATQKTSLLAVQALQDAVNEELEKKAKLGQQAVVCGKNGKPKVVSAKYLVRKMRSRKTGI' A
#
# COMPACT_ATOMS: atom_id res chain seq x y z
N MET A 1 3.36 29.77 -4.54
CA MET A 1 3.47 28.40 -5.10
C MET A 1 2.55 28.29 -6.29
N THR A 2 2.99 27.71 -7.40
CA THR A 2 2.15 27.47 -8.57
C THR A 2 1.38 26.14 -8.41
N ALA A 3 0.23 26.02 -9.07
CA ALA A 3 -0.59 24.79 -9.00
C ALA A 3 0.19 23.53 -9.45
N GLU A 4 1.06 23.67 -10.45
CA GLU A 4 1.91 22.61 -10.96
C GLU A 4 2.95 22.13 -9.93
N ALA A 5 3.57 23.06 -9.20
CA ALA A 5 4.50 22.71 -8.13
C ALA A 5 3.80 21.94 -7.01
N THR A 6 2.58 22.35 -6.62
CA THR A 6 1.77 21.65 -5.62
C THR A 6 1.38 20.24 -6.07
N GLN A 7 1.03 20.06 -7.34
CA GLN A 7 0.69 18.75 -7.88
C GLN A 7 1.90 17.81 -7.85
N LYS A 8 3.07 18.29 -8.30
CA LYS A 8 4.32 17.51 -8.27
C LYS A 8 4.70 17.09 -6.86
N THR A 9 4.64 18.01 -5.89
CA THR A 9 4.93 17.68 -4.49
C THR A 9 3.94 16.66 -3.93
N SER A 10 2.66 16.79 -4.27
CA SER A 10 1.62 15.84 -3.82
C SER A 10 1.86 14.43 -4.35
N LEU A 11 2.27 14.30 -5.62
CA LEU A 11 2.62 13.00 -6.20
C LEU A 11 3.82 12.35 -5.50
N LEU A 12 4.87 13.12 -5.20
CA LEU A 12 6.02 12.63 -4.46
C LEU A 12 5.65 12.18 -3.04
N ALA A 13 4.79 12.94 -2.36
CA ALA A 13 4.31 12.60 -1.02
C ALA A 13 3.49 11.30 -1.02
N VAL A 14 2.60 11.12 -2.01
CA VAL A 14 1.82 9.89 -2.17
C VAL A 14 2.73 8.70 -2.44
N GLN A 15 3.74 8.86 -3.30
CA GLN A 15 4.70 7.79 -3.60
C GLN A 15 5.50 7.39 -2.36
N ALA A 16 6.06 8.37 -1.63
CA ALA A 16 6.82 8.11 -0.41
C ALA A 16 5.97 7.41 0.66
N LEU A 17 4.71 7.82 0.82
CA LEU A 17 3.79 7.17 1.74
C LEU A 17 3.49 5.72 1.30
N GLN A 18 3.27 5.50 0.01
CA GLN A 18 3.00 4.17 -0.52
C GLN A 18 4.19 3.23 -0.30
N ASP A 19 5.41 3.72 -0.46
CA ASP A 19 6.64 2.95 -0.24
C ASP A 19 6.81 2.58 1.24
N ALA A 20 6.59 3.52 2.16
CA ALA A 20 6.62 3.26 3.60
C ALA A 20 5.56 2.22 4.02
N VAL A 21 4.34 2.31 3.49
CA VAL A 21 3.27 1.34 3.74
C VAL A 21 3.65 -0.05 3.22
N ASN A 22 4.27 -0.12 2.04
CA ASN A 22 4.71 -1.38 1.46
C ASN A 22 5.81 -2.03 2.31
N GLU A 23 6.80 -1.25 2.76
CA GLU A 23 7.87 -1.74 3.62
C GLU A 23 7.33 -2.31 4.94
N GLU A 24 6.44 -1.57 5.60
CA GLU A 24 5.80 -2.03 6.84
C GLU A 24 4.98 -3.30 6.60
N LEU A 25 4.23 -3.36 5.50
CA LEU A 25 3.45 -4.54 5.15
C LEU A 25 4.33 -5.79 4.92
N GLU A 26 5.51 -5.62 4.32
CA GLU A 26 6.48 -6.70 4.16
C GLU A 26 7.05 -7.18 5.50
N LYS A 27 7.36 -6.27 6.43
CA LYS A 27 7.78 -6.62 7.80
C LYS A 27 6.69 -7.41 8.53
N LYS A 28 5.44 -6.95 8.48
CA LYS A 28 4.28 -7.66 9.06
C LYS A 28 4.08 -9.04 8.47
N ALA A 29 4.28 -9.20 7.16
CA ALA A 29 4.19 -10.49 6.50
C ALA A 29 5.23 -11.49 7.00
N LYS A 30 6.47 -11.04 7.26
CA LYS A 30 7.54 -11.88 7.83
C LYS A 30 7.21 -12.33 9.26
N LEU A 31 6.54 -11.48 10.03
CA LEU A 31 6.13 -11.75 11.42
C LEU A 31 4.81 -12.54 11.53
N GLY A 32 4.19 -12.94 10.41
CA GLY A 32 2.90 -13.63 10.42
C GLY A 32 1.71 -12.78 10.86
N GLN A 33 1.85 -11.45 10.87
CA GLN A 33 0.83 -10.53 11.33
C GLN A 33 -0.29 -10.29 10.29
N GLN A 34 -1.37 -9.67 10.77
CA GLN A 34 -2.50 -9.25 9.97
C GLN A 34 -2.39 -7.79 9.53
N ALA A 35 -3.19 -7.43 8.53
CA ALA A 35 -3.37 -6.08 8.04
C ALA A 35 -4.86 -5.80 7.82
N VAL A 36 -5.26 -4.53 7.93
CA VAL A 36 -6.63 -4.09 7.69
C VAL A 36 -6.69 -3.40 6.33
N VAL A 37 -7.65 -3.81 5.51
CA VAL A 37 -7.93 -3.18 4.21
C VAL A 37 -9.37 -2.71 4.15
N CYS A 38 -9.64 -1.67 3.37
CA CYS A 38 -11.02 -1.31 3.05
C CYS A 38 -11.54 -2.22 1.92
N GLY A 39 -12.65 -2.90 2.19
CA GLY A 39 -13.37 -3.68 1.18
C GLY A 39 -14.05 -2.80 0.14
N LYS A 40 -14.62 -3.41 -0.91
CA LYS A 40 -15.35 -2.69 -1.98
C LYS A 40 -16.53 -1.86 -1.47
N ASN A 41 -17.08 -2.21 -0.32
CA ASN A 41 -18.17 -1.53 0.37
C ASN A 41 -17.67 -0.50 1.39
N GLY A 42 -16.38 -0.14 1.37
CA GLY A 42 -15.77 0.77 2.34
C GLY A 42 -15.59 0.19 3.74
N LYS A 43 -16.06 -1.04 4.01
CA LYS A 43 -15.96 -1.65 5.34
C LYS A 43 -14.54 -2.21 5.57
N PRO A 44 -13.98 -2.04 6.77
CA PRO A 44 -12.68 -2.62 7.11
C PRO A 44 -12.77 -4.15 7.09
N LYS A 45 -11.72 -4.78 6.57
CA LYS A 45 -11.55 -6.22 6.52
C LYS A 45 -10.14 -6.57 6.97
N VAL A 46 -10.05 -7.44 7.96
CA VAL A 46 -8.78 -8.01 8.41
C VAL A 46 -8.35 -9.13 7.46
N VAL A 47 -7.10 -9.11 7.04
CA VAL A 47 -6.49 -10.12 6.16
C VAL A 47 -5.06 -10.40 6.61
N SER A 48 -4.47 -11.52 6.17
CA SER A 48 -3.05 -11.76 6.45
C SER A 48 -2.17 -10.80 5.64
N ALA A 49 -1.13 -10.25 6.29
CA ALA A 49 -0.18 -9.38 5.60
C ALA A 49 0.52 -10.13 4.44
N LYS A 50 0.83 -11.41 4.64
CA LYS A 50 1.41 -12.31 3.61
C LYS A 50 0.54 -12.40 2.35
N TYR A 51 -0.78 -12.48 2.48
CA TYR A 51 -1.69 -12.50 1.34
C TYR A 51 -1.60 -11.20 0.53
N LEU A 52 -1.56 -10.05 1.21
CA LEU A 52 -1.48 -8.75 0.56
C LEU A 52 -0.16 -8.53 -0.16
N VAL A 53 0.98 -8.89 0.46
CA VAL A 53 2.29 -8.81 -0.20
C VAL A 53 2.31 -9.65 -1.47
N ARG A 54 1.78 -10.88 -1.42
CA ARG A 54 1.68 -11.75 -2.61
C ARG A 54 0.85 -11.09 -3.70
N LYS A 55 -0.34 -10.58 -3.36
CA LYS A 55 -1.25 -9.91 -4.30
C LYS A 55 -0.62 -8.65 -4.92
N MET A 56 0.10 -7.86 -4.13
CA MET A 56 0.81 -6.67 -4.59
C MET A 56 1.89 -7.04 -5.62
N ARG A 57 2.69 -8.08 -5.34
CA ARG A 57 3.73 -8.56 -6.26
C ARG A 57 3.15 -9.09 -7.56
N SER A 58 2.06 -9.86 -7.51
CA SER A 58 1.37 -10.31 -8.72
C SER A 58 0.88 -9.17 -9.61
N ARG A 59 0.41 -8.06 -9.02
CA ARG A 59 0.01 -6.86 -9.78
C ARG A 59 1.19 -6.13 -10.41
N LYS A 60 2.38 -6.16 -9.81
CA LYS A 60 3.59 -5.60 -10.41
C LYS A 60 4.11 -6.43 -11.58
N THR A 61 3.85 -7.75 -11.60
CA THR A 61 4.37 -8.67 -12.63
C THR A 61 3.46 -8.87 -13.85
N GLY A 62 2.28 -8.25 -13.89
CA GLY A 62 1.48 -8.14 -15.13
C GLY A 62 1.11 -9.46 -15.83
N ILE A 63 0.83 -10.52 -15.07
CA ILE A 63 0.12 -11.72 -15.55
C ILE A 63 -1.28 -11.71 -14.95
#